data_AF-A0A7Y4RKR3-F1
#
_entry.id   AF-A0A7Y4RKR3-F1
#
_cell.length_a   1.000
_cell.length_b   1.000
_cell.length_c   1.000
_cell.angle_alpha   90.00
_cell.angle_beta   90.00
_cell.angle_gamma   90.00
#
_symmetry.space_group_name_H-M   'P 1'
#
loop_
_entity.id
_entity.type
_entity.pdbx_description
1 polymer ?
#
loop_
_entity_poly.entity_id
_entity_poly.type
_entity_poly.pdbx_seq_one_letter_code
_entity_poly.pdbx_strand_id
1 'polypeptide(L)'
;MNIKSEISRQFQSLRSVFIFLQIPAGIILFLLLFLKLKFDIDTEDLTRDVNALAGLPPYAGIVSNLGVLFWCASATVSLFAGLIGKRKGLSIESFLIYSGILSVVLMLDDLFLLHEEVFPENLHIPEKLVFAIYGILAVAIFFQHRKIILSTNYLILLTCTMFLGLSVFVDVFFNDFRGEDLVEDGAKIIGIMTWFGYYATLGYETIKQKISVT
;
A
#
# COMPACT_ATOMS: atom_id res chain seq x y z
N MET A 1 6.92 34.72 29.04
CA MET A 1 6.34 34.27 27.75
C MET A 1 4.86 33.97 27.97
N ASN A 2 3.94 34.62 27.25
CA ASN A 2 2.50 34.53 27.52
C ASN A 2 1.90 33.31 26.82
N ILE A 3 1.31 32.39 27.58
CA ILE A 3 0.72 31.15 27.06
C ILE A 3 -0.34 31.44 25.98
N LYS A 4 -1.13 32.52 26.12
CA LYS A 4 -2.15 32.89 25.13
C LYS A 4 -1.56 33.26 23.78
N SER A 5 -0.43 33.97 23.75
CA SER A 5 0.23 34.34 22.49
C SER A 5 0.87 33.15 21.79
N GLU A 6 1.38 32.17 22.56
CA GLU A 6 1.94 30.94 21.98
C GLU A 6 0.85 30.06 21.38
N ILE A 7 -0.29 29.89 22.07
CA ILE A 7 -1.43 29.12 21.56
C ILE A 7 -1.97 29.76 20.27
N SER A 8 -2.13 31.08 20.22
CA SER A 8 -2.60 31.77 19.02
C SER A 8 -1.66 31.57 17.83
N ARG A 9 -0.34 31.63 18.06
CA ARG A 9 0.69 31.39 17.03
C ARG A 9 0.67 29.94 16.54
N GLN A 10 0.51 28.97 17.45
CA GLN A 10 0.38 27.56 17.08
C GLN A 10 -0.87 27.30 16.25
N PHE A 11 -2.01 27.88 16.62
CA PHE A 11 -3.26 27.72 15.87
C PHE A 11 -3.14 28.28 14.45
N GLN A 12 -2.49 29.44 14.30
CA GLN A 12 -2.32 30.08 12.99
C GLN A 12 -1.34 29.32 12.09
N SER A 13 -0.27 28.73 12.65
CA SER A 13 0.71 27.91 11.91
C SER A 13 0.21 26.51 11.57
N LEU A 14 -0.62 25.90 12.44
CA LEU A 14 -1.15 24.55 12.24
C LEU A 14 -2.49 24.54 11.50
N ARG A 15 -3.12 25.69 11.23
CA ARG A 15 -4.43 25.75 10.55
C ARG A 15 -4.46 24.94 9.27
N SER A 16 -3.44 25.08 8.42
CA SER A 16 -3.34 24.32 7.18
C SER A 16 -3.19 22.82 7.43
N VAL A 17 -2.41 22.43 8.45
CA VAL A 17 -2.24 21.02 8.85
C VAL A 17 -3.56 20.43 9.31
N PHE A 18 -4.31 21.14 10.15
CA PHE A 18 -5.64 20.70 10.58
C PHE A 18 -6.59 20.55 9.40
N ILE A 19 -6.61 21.49 8.46
CA ILE A 19 -7.43 21.39 7.24
C ILE A 19 -7.04 20.13 6.45
N PHE A 20 -5.75 19.89 6.25
CA PHE A 20 -5.26 18.71 5.51
C PHE A 20 -5.59 17.37 6.20
N LEU A 21 -5.66 17.33 7.53
CA LEU A 21 -6.01 16.11 8.27
C LEU A 21 -7.53 15.89 8.35
N GLN A 22 -8.29 16.96 8.53
CA GLN A 22 -9.74 16.89 8.77
C GLN A 22 -10.54 16.76 7.47
N ILE A 23 -10.05 17.29 6.34
CA ILE A 23 -10.74 17.15 5.04
C ILE A 23 -10.88 15.68 4.64
N PRO A 24 -9.82 14.85 4.60
CA PRO A 24 -9.96 13.44 4.25
C PRO A 24 -10.90 12.68 5.18
N ALA A 25 -10.80 12.92 6.49
CA ALA A 25 -11.71 12.34 7.48
C ALA A 25 -13.17 12.75 7.23
N GLY A 26 -13.41 14.04 6.94
CA GLY A 26 -14.73 14.56 6.59
C GLY A 26 -15.27 13.97 5.29
N ILE A 27 -14.42 13.77 4.27
CA ILE A 27 -14.78 13.10 3.01
C ILE A 27 -15.18 11.65 3.28
N ILE A 28 -14.42 10.91 4.10
CA ILE A 28 -14.76 9.53 4.47
C ILE A 28 -16.14 9.50 5.14
N LEU A 29 -16.36 10.31 6.18
CA LEU A 29 -17.65 10.37 6.87
C LEU A 29 -18.80 10.76 5.95
N PHE A 30 -18.57 11.73 5.04
CA PHE A 30 -19.56 12.13 4.04
C PHE A 30 -19.88 10.98 3.07
N LEU A 31 -18.87 10.24 2.60
CA LEU A 31 -19.06 9.07 1.73
C LEU A 31 -19.85 7.97 2.44
N LEU A 32 -19.55 7.67 3.71
CA LEU A 32 -20.30 6.69 4.49
C LEU A 32 -21.77 7.11 4.64
N LEU A 33 -22.02 8.38 4.96
CA LEU A 33 -23.39 8.91 5.05
C LEU A 33 -24.11 8.87 3.70
N PHE A 34 -23.41 9.20 2.61
CA PHE A 34 -23.96 9.15 1.26
C PHE A 34 -24.33 7.71 0.87
N LEU A 35 -23.47 6.73 1.16
CA LEU A 35 -23.74 5.32 0.89
C LEU A 35 -24.97 4.83 1.66
N LYS A 36 -25.07 5.16 2.95
CA LYS A 36 -26.26 4.86 3.77
C LYS A 36 -27.54 5.43 3.13
N LEU A 37 -27.54 6.74 2.83
CA LEU A 37 -28.75 7.41 2.35
C LEU A 37 -29.16 6.98 0.93
N LYS A 38 -28.21 6.59 0.09
CA LYS A 38 -28.46 6.26 -1.32
C LYS A 38 -28.75 4.79 -1.54
N PHE A 39 -28.11 3.89 -0.80
CA PHE A 39 -28.16 2.45 -1.02
C PHE A 39 -28.79 1.67 0.13
N ASP A 40 -29.27 2.35 1.18
CA ASP A 40 -29.90 1.75 2.37
C ASP A 40 -28.99 0.70 3.07
N ILE A 41 -27.68 0.92 3.02
CA ILE A 41 -26.67 0.07 3.66
C ILE A 41 -26.65 0.37 5.16
N ASP A 42 -26.59 -0.67 6.00
CA ASP A 42 -26.51 -0.48 7.45
C ASP A 42 -25.21 0.24 7.83
N THR A 43 -25.32 1.15 8.77
CA THR A 43 -24.16 1.76 9.43
C THR A 43 -23.24 0.74 10.09
N GLU A 44 -23.78 -0.39 10.58
CA GLU A 44 -22.94 -1.46 11.11
C GLU A 44 -22.04 -2.06 10.01
N ASP A 45 -22.58 -2.35 8.83
CA ASP A 45 -21.82 -2.88 7.69
C ASP A 45 -20.70 -1.93 7.23
N LEU A 46 -20.90 -0.62 7.40
CA LEU A 46 -19.96 0.43 6.98
C LEU A 46 -18.89 0.78 8.01
N THR A 47 -19.11 0.49 9.30
CA THR A 47 -18.26 1.02 10.38
C THR A 47 -17.70 -0.05 11.32
N ARG A 48 -18.30 -1.23 11.33
CA ARG A 48 -17.88 -2.35 12.17
C ARG A 48 -16.82 -3.18 11.44
N ASP A 49 -15.96 -3.80 12.22
CA ASP A 49 -14.92 -4.69 11.72
C ASP A 49 -15.52 -5.93 11.03
N VAL A 50 -14.90 -6.37 9.92
CA VAL A 50 -15.39 -7.50 9.10
C VAL A 50 -15.40 -8.81 9.89
N ASN A 51 -14.39 -9.08 10.72
CA ASN A 51 -14.38 -10.29 11.55
C ASN A 51 -15.51 -10.28 12.58
N ALA A 52 -15.82 -9.10 13.15
CA ALA A 52 -16.94 -8.95 14.07
C ALA A 52 -18.31 -9.09 13.39
N LEU A 53 -18.46 -8.61 12.15
CA LEU A 53 -19.67 -8.80 11.33
C LEU A 53 -19.87 -10.27 10.94
N ALA A 54 -18.80 -10.93 10.52
CA ALA A 54 -18.83 -12.34 10.10
C ALA A 54 -18.81 -13.35 11.26
N GLY A 55 -18.70 -12.89 12.52
CA GLY A 55 -18.61 -13.76 13.69
C GLY A 55 -17.34 -14.62 13.73
N LEU A 56 -16.28 -14.17 13.07
CA LEU A 56 -15.01 -14.87 12.92
C LEU A 56 -14.11 -14.69 14.16
N PRO A 57 -13.19 -15.64 14.42
CA PRO A 57 -12.22 -15.48 15.49
C PRO A 57 -11.24 -14.32 15.20
N PRO A 58 -10.61 -13.70 16.23
CA PRO A 58 -9.73 -12.55 16.04
C PRO A 58 -8.49 -12.78 15.17
N TYR A 59 -8.09 -14.04 14.96
CA TYR A 59 -6.95 -14.42 14.11
C TYR A 59 -7.34 -14.66 12.65
N ALA A 60 -8.63 -14.59 12.30
CA ALA A 60 -9.07 -14.74 10.93
C ALA A 60 -8.43 -13.66 10.05
N GLY A 61 -7.88 -14.10 8.90
CA GLY A 61 -7.19 -13.22 7.96
C GLY A 61 -5.87 -12.66 8.46
N ILE A 62 -5.22 -13.23 9.49
CA ILE A 62 -3.98 -12.66 10.06
C ILE A 62 -2.87 -12.43 9.02
N VAL A 63 -2.69 -13.35 8.06
CA VAL A 63 -1.65 -13.22 7.03
C VAL A 63 -1.99 -12.09 6.05
N SER A 64 -3.23 -12.04 5.56
CA SER A 64 -3.74 -10.95 4.71
C SER A 64 -3.63 -9.58 5.42
N ASN A 65 -4.08 -9.48 6.66
CA ASN A 65 -3.99 -8.26 7.47
C ASN A 65 -2.54 -7.79 7.66
N LEU A 66 -1.61 -8.71 7.94
CA LEU A 66 -0.19 -8.36 8.01
C LEU A 66 0.35 -7.89 6.65
N GLY A 67 -0.06 -8.53 5.56
CA GLY A 67 0.24 -8.12 4.19
C GLY A 67 -0.17 -6.67 3.93
N VAL A 68 -1.42 -6.32 4.21
CA VAL A 68 -1.95 -4.95 4.07
C VAL A 68 -1.15 -3.95 4.91
N LEU A 69 -0.79 -4.28 6.15
CA LEU A 69 0.03 -3.40 7.00
C LEU A 69 1.42 -3.15 6.40
N PHE A 70 2.07 -4.19 5.85
CA PHE A 70 3.37 -4.02 5.20
C PHE A 70 3.27 -3.30 3.85
N TRP A 71 2.17 -3.48 3.10
CA TRP A 71 1.91 -2.65 1.91
C TRP A 71 1.75 -1.18 2.28
N CYS A 72 0.97 -0.88 3.32
CA CYS A 72 0.78 0.47 3.84
C CYS A 72 2.11 1.10 4.29
N ALA A 73 2.94 0.34 5.00
CA ALA A 73 4.27 0.78 5.43
C ALA A 73 5.19 1.05 4.23
N SER A 74 5.19 0.16 3.23
CA SER A 74 5.97 0.31 1.99
C SER A 74 5.56 1.55 1.21
N ALA A 75 4.25 1.75 1.03
CA ALA A 75 3.70 2.92 0.39
C ALA A 75 4.10 4.21 1.11
N THR A 76 3.93 4.23 2.43
CA THR A 76 4.25 5.40 3.27
C THR A 76 5.71 5.78 3.18
N VAL A 77 6.63 4.82 3.39
CA VAL A 77 8.07 5.11 3.36
C VAL A 77 8.54 5.51 1.96
N SER A 78 8.08 4.83 0.91
CA SER A 78 8.45 5.13 -0.47
C SER A 78 7.98 6.51 -0.90
N LEU A 79 6.69 6.84 -0.66
CA LEU A 79 6.14 8.16 -1.00
C LEU A 79 6.84 9.26 -0.20
N PHE A 80 7.05 9.06 1.10
CA PHE A 80 7.70 10.05 1.95
C PHE A 80 9.15 10.32 1.50
N ALA A 81 9.94 9.27 1.31
CA ALA A 81 11.32 9.39 0.85
C ALA A 81 11.39 9.97 -0.58
N GLY A 82 10.49 9.56 -1.47
CA GLY A 82 10.39 10.08 -2.83
C GLY A 82 10.04 11.57 -2.87
N LEU A 83 9.11 12.05 -2.04
CA LEU A 83 8.79 13.48 -1.92
C LEU A 83 9.98 14.29 -1.38
N ILE A 84 10.76 13.73 -0.46
CA ILE A 84 12.01 14.35 0.01
C ILE A 84 13.04 14.41 -1.13
N GLY A 85 13.24 13.30 -1.84
CA GLY A 85 14.14 13.21 -2.99
C GLY A 85 13.79 14.22 -4.08
N LYS A 86 12.49 14.39 -4.36
CA LYS A 86 11.99 15.36 -5.35
C LYS A 86 12.34 16.79 -5.00
N ARG A 87 12.23 17.18 -3.72
CA ARG A 87 12.64 18.52 -3.26
C ARG A 87 14.14 18.78 -3.38
N LYS A 88 14.95 17.71 -3.49
CA LYS A 88 16.40 17.75 -3.60
C LYS A 88 16.92 17.50 -5.03
N GLY A 89 16.03 17.15 -5.96
CA GLY A 89 16.41 16.78 -7.33
C GLY A 89 17.21 15.47 -7.40
N LEU A 90 16.96 14.54 -6.47
CA LEU A 90 17.62 13.22 -6.47
C LEU A 90 16.96 12.30 -7.48
N SER A 91 17.71 11.80 -8.46
CA SER A 91 17.23 10.94 -9.56
C SER A 91 16.42 9.71 -9.15
N ILE A 92 16.47 9.31 -7.88
CA ILE A 92 15.69 8.20 -7.30
C ILE A 92 14.25 8.56 -6.96
N GLU A 93 13.89 9.85 -6.98
CA GLU A 93 12.61 10.35 -6.48
C GLU A 93 11.40 9.74 -7.19
N SER A 94 11.46 9.69 -8.51
CA SER A 94 10.42 9.15 -9.38
C SER A 94 10.22 7.66 -9.14
N PHE A 95 11.31 6.89 -9.01
CA PHE A 95 11.25 5.47 -8.69
C PHE A 95 10.52 5.21 -7.36
N LEU A 96 10.87 5.95 -6.31
CA LEU A 96 10.24 5.84 -5.00
C LEU A 96 8.76 6.27 -5.02
N ILE A 97 8.42 7.34 -5.74
CA ILE A 97 7.03 7.80 -5.86
C ILE A 97 6.18 6.74 -6.58
N TYR A 98 6.64 6.24 -7.74
CA TYR A 98 5.88 5.25 -8.50
C TYR A 98 5.76 3.92 -7.76
N SER A 99 6.82 3.47 -7.08
CA SER A 99 6.77 2.26 -6.27
C SER A 99 5.85 2.40 -5.06
N GLY A 100 5.81 3.60 -4.45
CA GLY A 100 4.88 3.92 -3.38
C GLY A 100 3.43 3.92 -3.85
N ILE A 101 3.14 4.51 -5.03
CA ILE A 101 1.81 4.46 -5.65
C ILE A 101 1.42 3.01 -5.97
N LEU A 102 2.32 2.21 -6.56
CA LEU A 102 2.07 0.79 -6.81
C LEU A 102 1.74 0.04 -5.51
N SER A 103 2.47 0.32 -4.43
CA SER A 103 2.19 -0.27 -3.12
C SER A 103 0.82 0.13 -2.57
N VAL A 104 0.35 1.38 -2.82
CA VAL A 104 -1.03 1.78 -2.49
C VAL A 104 -2.04 0.98 -3.31
N VAL A 105 -1.80 0.80 -4.62
CA VAL A 105 -2.71 0.05 -5.48
C VAL A 105 -2.85 -1.39 -4.99
N LEU A 106 -1.73 -2.07 -4.72
CA LEU A 106 -1.72 -3.43 -4.20
C LEU A 106 -2.32 -3.53 -2.78
N MET A 107 -2.09 -2.52 -1.93
CA MET A 107 -2.73 -2.44 -0.61
C MET A 107 -4.26 -2.37 -0.72
N LEU A 108 -4.77 -1.51 -1.60
CA LEU A 108 -6.22 -1.32 -1.79
C LEU A 108 -6.85 -2.57 -2.42
N ASP A 109 -6.12 -3.21 -3.33
CA ASP A 109 -6.51 -4.48 -3.93
C ASP A 109 -6.69 -5.57 -2.85
N ASP A 110 -5.68 -5.81 -2.02
CA ASP A 110 -5.74 -6.79 -0.93
C ASP A 110 -6.77 -6.41 0.14
N LEU A 111 -6.92 -5.12 0.46
CA LEU A 111 -7.82 -4.65 1.53
C LEU A 111 -9.30 -4.74 1.14
N PHE A 112 -9.63 -4.58 -0.14
CA PHE A 112 -11.00 -4.56 -0.64
C PHE A 112 -11.33 -5.73 -1.57
N LEU A 113 -10.45 -6.74 -1.63
CA LEU A 113 -10.61 -7.92 -2.47
C LEU A 113 -10.90 -7.57 -3.92
N LEU A 114 -10.17 -6.59 -4.49
CA LEU A 114 -10.52 -6.05 -5.79
C LEU A 114 -10.31 -7.06 -6.91
N HIS A 115 -9.19 -7.78 -6.94
CA HIS A 115 -8.90 -8.80 -7.95
C HIS A 115 -9.73 -10.08 -7.81
N GLU A 116 -10.16 -10.41 -6.59
CA GLU A 116 -10.89 -11.63 -6.26
C GLU A 116 -12.41 -11.45 -6.44
N GLU A 117 -12.98 -10.36 -5.90
CA GLU A 117 -14.43 -10.17 -5.83
C GLU A 117 -14.89 -9.01 -6.71
N VAL A 118 -14.37 -7.79 -6.47
CA VAL A 118 -14.97 -6.58 -7.07
C VAL A 118 -14.82 -6.54 -8.59
N PHE A 119 -13.63 -6.86 -9.11
CA PHE A 119 -13.39 -6.85 -10.55
C PHE A 119 -14.03 -8.04 -11.26
N PRO A 120 -13.90 -9.29 -10.78
CA PRO A 120 -14.55 -10.44 -11.42
C PRO A 120 -16.08 -10.40 -11.32
N GLU A 121 -16.63 -10.20 -10.13
CA GLU A 121 -18.07 -10.38 -9.88
C GLU A 121 -18.88 -9.13 -10.26
N ASN A 122 -18.40 -7.92 -9.96
CA ASN A 122 -19.16 -6.70 -10.25
C ASN A 122 -18.86 -6.11 -11.64
N LEU A 123 -17.62 -6.24 -12.13
CA LEU A 123 -17.18 -5.64 -13.40
C LEU A 123 -16.93 -6.66 -14.52
N HIS A 124 -17.02 -7.97 -14.25
CA HIS A 124 -16.76 -9.04 -15.21
C HIS A 124 -15.37 -8.96 -15.83
N ILE A 125 -14.39 -8.45 -15.08
CA ILE A 125 -12.98 -8.40 -15.46
C ILE A 125 -12.30 -9.64 -14.89
N PRO A 126 -11.75 -10.54 -15.72
CA PRO A 126 -11.12 -11.75 -15.22
C PRO A 126 -9.93 -11.42 -14.31
N GLU A 127 -9.82 -12.11 -13.18
CA GLU A 127 -8.72 -12.00 -12.22
C GLU A 127 -7.33 -12.08 -12.89
N LYS A 128 -7.14 -13.04 -13.81
CA LYS A 128 -5.88 -13.17 -14.58
C LYS A 128 -5.50 -11.88 -15.31
N LEU A 129 -6.49 -11.11 -15.77
CA LEU A 129 -6.25 -9.81 -16.41
C LEU A 129 -5.87 -8.75 -15.38
N VAL A 130 -6.46 -8.76 -14.18
CA VAL A 130 -6.08 -7.88 -13.07
C VAL A 130 -4.62 -8.10 -12.67
N PHE A 131 -4.21 -9.36 -12.46
CA PHE A 131 -2.81 -9.69 -12.20
C PHE A 131 -1.88 -9.30 -13.34
N ALA A 132 -2.29 -9.51 -14.60
CA ALA A 132 -1.50 -9.08 -15.75
C ALA A 132 -1.29 -7.56 -15.76
N ILE A 133 -2.32 -6.77 -15.44
CA ILE A 133 -2.23 -5.31 -15.34
C ILE A 133 -1.24 -4.91 -14.24
N TYR A 134 -1.33 -5.49 -13.05
CA TYR A 134 -0.40 -5.20 -11.95
C TYR A 134 1.03 -5.59 -12.29
N GLY A 135 1.22 -6.77 -12.90
CA GLY A 135 2.53 -7.22 -13.39
C GLY A 135 3.11 -6.28 -14.45
N ILE A 136 2.31 -5.85 -15.43
CA ILE A 136 2.74 -4.90 -16.46
C ILE A 136 3.13 -3.55 -15.83
N LEU A 137 2.35 -3.04 -14.88
CA LEU A 137 2.68 -1.80 -14.17
C LEU A 137 4.02 -1.91 -13.41
N ALA A 138 4.22 -3.02 -12.69
CA ALA A 138 5.47 -3.27 -11.99
C ALA A 138 6.66 -3.35 -12.96
N VAL A 139 6.54 -4.13 -14.03
CA VAL A 139 7.57 -4.25 -15.08
C VAL A 139 7.87 -2.91 -15.75
N ALA A 140 6.85 -2.11 -16.06
CA ALA A 140 7.02 -0.79 -16.65
C ALA A 140 7.82 0.14 -15.72
N ILE A 141 7.47 0.18 -14.42
CA ILE A 141 8.19 0.95 -13.41
C ILE A 141 9.64 0.48 -13.32
N PHE A 142 9.89 -0.82 -13.25
CA PHE A 142 11.24 -1.36 -13.14
C PHE A 142 12.08 -1.12 -14.39
N PHE A 143 11.51 -1.29 -15.58
CA PHE A 143 12.21 -1.07 -16.83
C PHE A 143 12.60 0.41 -17.02
N GLN A 144 11.67 1.32 -16.70
CA GLN A 144 11.92 2.76 -16.74
C GLN A 144 13.08 3.17 -15.82
N HIS A 145 13.15 2.57 -14.62
CA HIS A 145 14.14 2.92 -13.59
C HIS A 145 15.30 1.91 -13.48
N ARG A 146 15.51 1.06 -14.49
CA ARG A 146 16.49 -0.04 -14.46
C ARG A 146 17.91 0.38 -14.07
N LYS A 147 18.36 1.56 -14.51
CA LYS A 147 19.70 2.08 -14.17
C LYS A 147 19.82 2.39 -12.67
N ILE A 148 18.76 2.93 -12.08
CA ILE A 148 18.67 3.22 -10.65
C ILE A 148 18.64 1.89 -9.89
N ILE A 149 17.76 0.97 -10.28
CA ILE A 149 17.64 -0.35 -9.64
C ILE A 149 18.98 -1.07 -9.61
N LEU A 150 19.71 -1.13 -10.72
CA LEU A 150 21.02 -1.79 -10.80
C LEU A 150 22.11 -1.13 -9.94
N SER A 151 21.89 0.10 -9.46
CA SER A 151 22.77 0.79 -8.51
C SER A 151 22.39 0.55 -7.03
N THR A 152 21.29 -0.16 -6.77
CA THR A 152 20.80 -0.51 -5.42
C THR A 152 21.05 -1.99 -5.11
N ASN A 153 20.66 -2.42 -3.91
CA ASN A 153 20.62 -3.84 -3.53
C ASN A 153 19.47 -4.58 -4.24
N TYR A 154 19.50 -4.63 -5.59
CA TYR A 154 18.42 -5.15 -6.44
C TYR A 154 18.14 -6.64 -6.23
N LEU A 155 19.05 -7.39 -5.59
CA LEU A 155 18.80 -8.79 -5.21
C LEU A 155 17.63 -8.92 -4.22
N ILE A 156 17.41 -7.93 -3.36
CA ILE A 156 16.26 -7.90 -2.45
C ILE A 156 14.97 -7.69 -3.26
N LEU A 157 15.00 -6.75 -4.22
CA LEU A 157 13.87 -6.51 -5.13
C LEU A 157 13.56 -7.74 -6.00
N LEU A 158 14.60 -8.41 -6.51
CA LEU A 158 14.44 -9.67 -7.23
C LEU A 158 13.76 -10.72 -6.35
N THR A 159 14.24 -10.88 -5.11
CA THR A 159 13.67 -11.85 -4.16
C THR A 159 12.19 -11.56 -3.90
N CYS A 160 11.79 -10.32 -3.61
CA CYS A 160 10.36 -10.04 -3.40
C CYS A 160 9.53 -10.28 -4.66
N THR A 161 10.02 -9.90 -5.85
CA THR A 161 9.29 -10.15 -7.10
C THR A 161 9.15 -11.64 -7.42
N MET A 162 10.16 -12.46 -7.09
CA MET A 162 10.09 -13.91 -7.24
C MET A 162 9.05 -14.53 -6.33
N PHE A 163 8.99 -14.12 -5.05
CA PHE A 163 8.00 -14.63 -4.10
C PHE A 163 6.58 -14.18 -4.43
N LEU A 164 6.38 -12.92 -4.82
CA LEU A 164 5.08 -12.42 -5.29
C LEU A 164 4.65 -13.12 -6.59
N GLY A 165 5.58 -13.33 -7.52
CA GLY A 165 5.31 -14.08 -8.75
C GLY A 165 4.97 -15.54 -8.48
N LEU A 166 5.61 -16.17 -7.49
CA LEU A 166 5.28 -17.52 -7.06
C LEU A 166 3.87 -17.60 -6.46
N SER A 167 3.49 -16.64 -5.62
CA SER A 167 2.13 -16.55 -5.08
C SER A 167 1.09 -16.48 -6.20
N VAL A 168 1.20 -15.50 -7.12
CA VAL A 168 0.29 -15.38 -8.27
C VAL A 168 0.29 -16.63 -9.16
N PHE A 169 1.45 -17.29 -9.30
CA PHE A 169 1.54 -18.52 -10.08
C PHE A 169 0.80 -19.69 -9.44
N VAL A 170 0.89 -19.84 -8.12
CA VAL A 170 0.15 -20.89 -7.40
C VAL A 170 -1.35 -20.62 -7.51
N ASP A 171 -1.77 -19.39 -7.22
CA ASP A 171 -3.16 -18.95 -7.30
C ASP A 171 -3.79 -19.20 -8.69
N VAL A 172 -3.10 -18.80 -9.76
CA VAL A 172 -3.65 -18.89 -11.13
C VAL A 172 -3.67 -20.31 -11.73
N PHE A 173 -2.74 -21.18 -11.31
CA PHE A 173 -2.49 -22.47 -11.98
C PHE A 173 -2.63 -23.72 -11.10
N PHE A 174 -2.60 -23.58 -9.78
CA PHE A 174 -2.58 -24.68 -8.82
C PHE A 174 -3.51 -24.39 -7.63
N ASN A 175 -4.78 -24.08 -7.92
CA ASN A 175 -5.84 -23.76 -6.96
C ASN A 175 -6.76 -24.96 -6.64
N ASP A 176 -6.26 -26.19 -6.80
CA ASP A 176 -7.01 -27.43 -6.54
C ASP A 176 -6.27 -28.44 -5.64
N PHE A 177 -5.16 -28.07 -4.97
CA PHE A 177 -4.36 -28.98 -4.14
C PHE A 177 -4.33 -28.62 -2.64
N ARG A 178 -4.26 -29.66 -1.80
CA ARG A 178 -4.23 -29.49 -0.34
C ARG A 178 -2.99 -28.72 0.11
N GLY A 179 -3.21 -27.55 0.71
CA GLY A 179 -2.16 -26.70 1.24
C GLY A 179 -1.68 -25.61 0.30
N GLU A 180 -2.37 -25.39 -0.83
CA GLU A 180 -2.12 -24.28 -1.74
C GLU A 180 -2.16 -22.92 -1.04
N ASP A 181 -3.18 -22.66 -0.22
CA ASP A 181 -3.31 -21.42 0.55
C ASP A 181 -2.03 -21.12 1.35
N LEU A 182 -1.43 -22.14 1.96
CA LEU A 182 -0.22 -21.96 2.75
C LEU A 182 1.00 -21.62 1.89
N VAL A 183 1.10 -22.22 0.70
CA VAL A 183 2.20 -21.95 -0.23
C VAL A 183 2.02 -20.58 -0.87
N GLU A 184 0.80 -20.27 -1.29
CA GLU A 184 0.41 -19.01 -1.90
C GLU A 184 0.57 -17.84 -0.92
N ASP A 185 -0.17 -17.85 0.20
CA ASP A 185 -0.13 -16.80 1.22
C ASP A 185 1.25 -16.71 1.86
N GLY A 186 1.91 -17.86 2.05
CA GLY A 186 3.27 -17.92 2.56
C GLY A 186 4.27 -17.23 1.63
N ALA A 187 4.19 -17.50 0.32
CA ALA A 187 5.00 -16.81 -0.67
C ALA A 187 4.65 -15.31 -0.74
N LYS A 188 3.35 -14.98 -0.71
CA LYS A 188 2.84 -13.60 -0.74
C LYS A 188 3.43 -12.78 0.40
N ILE A 189 3.30 -13.24 1.65
CA ILE A 189 3.75 -12.47 2.82
C ILE A 189 5.28 -12.32 2.84
N ILE A 190 6.05 -13.35 2.45
CA ILE A 190 7.51 -13.24 2.32
C ILE A 190 7.86 -12.19 1.27
N GLY A 191 7.15 -12.20 0.14
CA GLY A 191 7.27 -11.20 -0.92
C GLY A 191 7.02 -9.78 -0.41
N ILE A 192 5.88 -9.55 0.25
CA ILE A 192 5.48 -8.23 0.78
C ILE A 192 6.45 -7.72 1.84
N MET A 193 6.87 -8.57 2.79
CA MET A 193 7.82 -8.17 3.84
C MET A 193 9.19 -7.81 3.25
N THR A 194 9.63 -8.57 2.23
CA THR A 194 10.89 -8.30 1.52
C THR A 194 10.80 -7.03 0.68
N TRP A 195 9.64 -6.78 0.06
CA TRP A 195 9.33 -5.53 -0.65
C TRP A 195 9.45 -4.33 0.28
N PHE A 196 8.81 -4.41 1.46
CA PHE A 196 8.95 -3.40 2.51
C PHE A 196 10.42 -3.18 2.89
N GLY A 197 11.15 -4.26 3.17
CA GLY A 197 12.58 -4.18 3.53
C GLY A 197 13.44 -3.45 2.49
N TYR A 198 13.21 -3.72 1.20
CA TYR A 198 13.89 -3.03 0.11
C TYR A 198 13.62 -1.53 0.12
N TYR A 199 12.34 -1.13 0.11
CA TYR A 199 11.97 0.28 0.05
C TYR A 199 12.26 1.05 1.35
N ALA A 200 12.21 0.39 2.50
CA ALA A 200 12.61 0.98 3.77
C ALA A 200 14.11 1.30 3.79
N THR A 201 14.94 0.36 3.31
CA THR A 201 16.39 0.57 3.19
C THR A 201 16.69 1.71 2.20
N LEU A 202 16.04 1.70 1.05
CA LEU A 202 16.24 2.72 0.02
C LEU A 202 15.78 4.12 0.47
N GLY A 203 14.65 4.17 1.19
CA GLY A 203 14.14 5.39 1.79
C GLY A 203 15.09 5.94 2.87
N TYR A 204 15.64 5.06 3.71
CA TYR A 204 16.65 5.43 4.70
C TYR A 204 17.90 6.04 4.05
N GLU A 205 18.44 5.42 2.99
CA GLU A 205 19.60 5.94 2.27
C GLU A 205 19.33 7.31 1.64
N THR A 206 18.15 7.47 1.03
CA THR A 206 17.69 8.75 0.45
C THR A 206 17.62 9.84 1.51
N ILE A 207 17.12 9.52 2.71
CA ILE A 207 17.06 10.46 3.83
C ILE A 207 18.45 10.71 4.40
N LYS A 208 19.33 9.71 4.48
CA LYS A 208 20.69 9.87 5.02
C LYS A 208 21.54 10.80 4.16
N GLN A 209 21.41 10.75 2.83
CA GLN A 209 22.06 11.71 1.92
C GLN A 209 21.67 13.17 2.23
N LYS A 210 20.55 13.42 2.92
CA LYS A 210 20.15 14.73 3.43
C LYS A 210 20.96 15.19 4.65
N ILE A 211 21.43 14.26 5.49
CA ILE A 211 22.13 14.57 6.76
C ILE A 211 23.62 14.85 6.51
N SER A 212 24.22 14.20 5.51
CA SER A 212 25.66 14.30 5.20
C SER A 212 26.09 15.59 4.48
N VAL A 213 25.19 16.57 4.29
CA VAL A 213 25.46 17.85 3.60
C VAL A 213 25.19 19.05 4.52
N THR A 214 25.39 18.87 5.84
CA THR A 214 25.35 19.97 6.82
C THR A 214 26.68 20.02 7.55
#